data_AF-A0A1E7EWG7-F1
#
_entry.id   AF-A0A1E7EWG7-F1
#
_cell.length_a   1.000
_cell.length_b   1.000
_cell.length_c   1.000
_cell.angle_alpha   90.00
_cell.angle_beta   90.00
_cell.angle_gamma   90.00
#
_symmetry.space_group_name_H-M   'P 1'
#
loop_
_entity.id
_entity.type
_entity.pdbx_description
1 polymer ?
#
loop_
_entity_poly.entity_id
_entity_poly.type
_entity_poly.pdbx_seq_one_letter_code
_entity_poly.pdbx_strand_id
1 'polypeptide(L)'
;MAEKTRQGNNATKADTNQNDTSAALSCHHGSSEQEFNNGGGEYLKAVEEYIHRAQILARKQQRPEDAANLSKKFADDYSTLMKDTEFGKFLFAYCTREYFNSNTLKKPVQRTNIRILLALGFLIRYHYIPLNEGKNVGCGSEYMEDLSKYNRDIYTDRGIINCLARETPCKCMKDGKKEAKTMDKIGYCFGCKQEFPKDNLLVCSGCNDVKYHSRDCQLKYWSDHKIQCRLKQQITKRNDEIEA
;
A
#
# COMPACT_ATOMS: atom_id res chain seq x y z
N MET A 1 -12.00 -65.92 -22.62
CA MET A 1 -12.91 -65.00 -21.88
C MET A 1 -12.13 -63.71 -21.66
N ALA A 2 -11.98 -62.86 -22.67
CA ALA A 2 -12.90 -61.80 -23.07
C ALA A 2 -13.13 -60.74 -21.96
N GLU A 3 -12.43 -59.62 -22.15
CA GLU A 3 -12.95 -58.24 -22.04
C GLU A 3 -13.36 -57.67 -20.67
N LYS A 4 -12.60 -56.66 -20.18
CA LYS A 4 -12.90 -55.24 -20.45
C LYS A 4 -11.93 -54.29 -19.72
N THR A 5 -11.18 -53.56 -20.52
CA THR A 5 -10.39 -52.37 -20.20
C THR A 5 -11.33 -51.20 -19.91
N ARG A 6 -11.09 -50.43 -18.84
CA ARG A 6 -11.78 -49.16 -18.59
C ARG A 6 -10.75 -48.02 -18.61
N GLN A 7 -10.71 -47.33 -19.75
CA GLN A 7 -9.99 -46.07 -19.93
C GLN A 7 -10.77 -44.96 -19.23
N GLY A 8 -10.11 -44.26 -18.30
CA GLY A 8 -10.60 -43.02 -17.71
C GLY A 8 -9.98 -41.84 -18.43
N ASN A 9 -10.80 -41.14 -19.22
CA ASN A 9 -10.43 -39.90 -19.90
C ASN A 9 -10.19 -38.77 -18.90
N ASN A 10 -8.95 -38.31 -18.78
CA ASN A 10 -8.64 -37.05 -18.12
C ASN A 10 -8.61 -35.94 -19.18
N ALA A 11 -9.74 -35.24 -19.32
CA ALA A 11 -9.84 -34.03 -20.11
C ALA A 11 -9.20 -32.87 -19.33
N THR A 12 -8.06 -32.40 -19.82
CA THR A 12 -7.42 -31.14 -19.49
C THR A 12 -8.38 -29.97 -19.75
N LYS A 13 -8.82 -29.29 -18.69
CA LYS A 13 -9.37 -27.92 -18.78
C LYS A 13 -8.22 -26.93 -18.64
N ALA A 14 -7.61 -26.61 -19.78
CA ALA A 14 -6.91 -25.35 -19.99
C ALA A 14 -7.78 -24.55 -20.97
N ASP A 15 -8.22 -23.35 -20.54
CA ASP A 15 -8.51 -22.16 -21.36
C ASP A 15 -9.63 -21.32 -20.76
N THR A 16 -9.27 -20.31 -19.97
CA THR A 16 -10.07 -19.07 -19.83
C THR A 16 -9.26 -17.87 -19.29
N ASN A 17 -7.94 -17.78 -19.55
CA ASN A 17 -7.09 -16.77 -18.88
C ASN A 17 -6.35 -15.78 -19.80
N GLN A 18 -6.63 -15.79 -21.12
CA GLN A 18 -5.96 -14.88 -22.07
C GLN A 18 -6.79 -13.64 -22.43
N ASN A 19 -8.13 -13.71 -22.38
CA ASN A 19 -8.99 -12.57 -22.76
C ASN A 19 -9.09 -11.48 -21.67
N ASP A 20 -9.04 -11.83 -20.39
CA ASP A 20 -9.18 -10.85 -19.29
C ASP A 20 -7.92 -9.98 -19.10
N THR A 21 -6.73 -10.52 -19.40
CA THR A 21 -5.46 -9.80 -19.29
C THR A 21 -5.35 -8.68 -20.32
N SER A 22 -5.89 -8.89 -21.53
CA SER A 22 -5.88 -7.88 -22.60
C SER A 22 -6.79 -6.69 -22.28
N ALA A 23 -7.97 -6.93 -21.69
CA ALA A 23 -8.89 -5.87 -21.28
C ALA A 23 -8.40 -5.09 -20.04
N ALA A 24 -7.64 -5.73 -19.15
CA ALA A 24 -6.99 -5.04 -18.03
C ALA A 24 -5.88 -4.09 -18.50
N LEU A 25 -5.14 -4.45 -19.55
CA LEU A 25 -4.06 -3.63 -20.11
C LEU A 25 -4.56 -2.37 -20.83
N SER A 26 -5.77 -2.39 -21.38
CA SER A 26 -6.42 -1.22 -22.01
C SER A 26 -7.21 -0.35 -21.02
N CYS A 27 -7.25 -0.69 -19.74
CA CYS A 27 -7.97 0.05 -18.72
C CYS A 27 -7.03 1.02 -17.98
N HIS A 28 -7.45 2.28 -17.81
CA HIS A 28 -6.66 3.30 -17.10
C HIS A 28 -6.96 3.35 -15.59
N HIS A 29 -7.69 2.36 -15.06
CA HIS A 29 -7.86 2.12 -13.62
C HIS A 29 -8.29 3.34 -12.77
N GLY A 30 -9.02 4.30 -13.35
CA GLY A 30 -9.48 5.53 -12.66
C GLY A 30 -8.68 6.79 -12.99
N SER A 31 -7.71 6.69 -13.89
CA SER A 31 -6.93 7.79 -14.50
C SER A 31 -7.28 7.91 -16.00
N SER A 32 -6.73 8.90 -16.70
CA SER A 32 -6.95 9.13 -18.13
C SER A 32 -5.87 8.52 -19.02
N GLU A 33 -6.21 8.22 -20.27
CA GLU A 33 -5.24 7.79 -21.27
C GLU A 33 -4.13 8.83 -21.49
N GLN A 34 -4.50 10.12 -21.46
CA GLN A 34 -3.59 11.24 -21.67
C GLN A 34 -2.48 11.29 -20.61
N GLU A 35 -2.83 11.00 -19.36
CA GLU A 35 -1.86 10.91 -18.25
C GLU A 35 -0.84 9.77 -18.45
N PHE A 36 -1.23 8.69 -19.15
CA PHE A 36 -0.36 7.55 -19.42
C PHE A 36 0.42 7.63 -20.75
N ASN A 37 -0.15 8.22 -21.80
CA ASN A 37 0.36 8.08 -23.18
C ASN A 37 1.09 9.31 -23.75
N ASN A 38 0.97 10.50 -23.16
CA ASN A 38 1.61 11.71 -23.68
C ASN A 38 3.10 11.85 -23.29
N GLY A 39 3.93 10.85 -23.60
CA GLY A 39 5.40 10.92 -23.43
C GLY A 39 5.86 11.06 -21.97
N GLY A 40 5.06 10.57 -21.03
CA GLY A 40 5.28 10.73 -19.60
C GLY A 40 4.95 12.13 -19.12
N GLY A 41 3.66 12.47 -19.12
CA GLY A 41 3.15 13.73 -18.55
C GLY A 41 3.71 14.01 -17.15
N GLU A 42 3.49 15.23 -16.65
CA GLU A 42 4.04 15.70 -15.37
C GLU A 42 3.91 14.66 -14.23
N TYR A 43 2.79 13.93 -14.19
CA TYR A 43 2.56 12.86 -13.23
C TYR A 43 3.53 11.68 -13.35
N LEU A 44 3.83 11.19 -14.56
CA LEU A 44 4.76 10.08 -14.74
C LEU A 44 6.18 10.48 -14.34
N LYS A 45 6.61 11.70 -14.69
CA LYS A 45 7.91 12.25 -14.27
C LYS A 45 8.02 12.31 -12.75
N ALA A 46 6.98 12.80 -12.09
CA ALA A 46 6.91 12.87 -10.63
C ALA A 46 7.00 11.47 -9.99
N VAL A 47 6.31 10.47 -10.57
CA VAL A 47 6.39 9.06 -10.13
C VAL A 47 7.80 8.49 -10.27
N GLU A 48 8.41 8.63 -11.45
CA GLU A 48 9.74 8.11 -11.74
C GLU A 48 10.79 8.75 -10.83
N GLU A 49 10.70 10.06 -10.63
CA GLU A 49 11.58 10.79 -9.73
C GLU A 49 11.40 10.36 -8.27
N TYR A 50 10.16 10.19 -7.79
CA TYR A 50 9.92 9.75 -6.42
C TYR A 50 10.49 8.35 -6.18
N ILE A 51 10.26 7.41 -7.11
CA ILE A 51 10.86 6.07 -7.06
C ILE A 51 12.39 6.17 -7.02
N HIS A 52 12.98 6.97 -7.91
CA HIS A 52 14.43 7.13 -7.99
C HIS A 52 15.02 7.66 -6.67
N ARG A 53 14.42 8.72 -6.11
CA ARG A 53 14.82 9.29 -4.82
C ARG A 53 14.69 8.25 -3.69
N ALA A 54 13.58 7.51 -3.65
CA ALA A 54 13.36 6.47 -2.65
C ALA A 54 14.37 5.32 -2.75
N GLN A 55 14.70 4.88 -3.96
CA GLN A 55 15.69 3.82 -4.20
C GLN A 55 17.11 4.26 -3.80
N ILE A 56 17.48 5.52 -4.05
CA ILE A 56 18.77 6.07 -3.59
C ILE A 56 18.87 6.00 -2.06
N LEU A 57 17.81 6.40 -1.34
CA LEU A 57 17.80 6.38 0.12
C LEU A 57 17.89 4.95 0.67
N ALA A 58 17.16 4.01 0.06
CA ALA A 58 17.22 2.60 0.44
C ALA A 58 18.64 2.02 0.29
N ARG A 59 19.36 2.37 -0.79
CA ARG A 59 20.74 1.92 -1.02
C ARG A 59 21.74 2.48 -0.01
N LYS A 60 21.51 3.70 0.49
CA LYS A 60 22.38 4.35 1.48
C LYS A 60 22.20 3.83 2.91
N GLN A 61 21.30 2.87 3.14
CA GLN A 61 20.95 2.34 4.48
C GLN A 61 20.67 3.45 5.50
N GLN A 62 20.04 4.52 5.01
CA GLN A 62 19.86 5.76 5.74
C GLN A 62 18.77 5.65 6.81
N ARG A 63 18.83 6.52 7.82
CA ARG A 63 18.02 6.43 9.06
C ARG A 63 16.53 6.68 8.77
N PRO A 64 15.60 6.24 9.63
CA PRO A 64 14.15 6.46 9.45
C PRO A 64 13.75 7.93 9.21
N GLU A 65 14.48 8.88 9.80
CA GLU A 65 14.35 10.33 9.56
C GLU A 65 14.53 10.73 8.08
N ASP A 66 15.31 9.97 7.31
CA ASP A 66 15.57 10.24 5.89
C ASP A 66 14.34 9.94 5.02
N ALA A 67 13.47 9.01 5.43
CA ALA A 67 12.20 8.73 4.75
C ALA A 67 11.15 9.84 4.98
N ALA A 68 11.10 10.41 6.18
CA ALA A 68 10.26 11.58 6.45
C ALA A 68 10.74 12.79 5.65
N ASN A 69 12.07 12.97 5.56
CA ASN A 69 12.69 14.01 4.75
C ASN A 69 12.42 13.84 3.26
N LEU A 70 12.37 12.60 2.74
CA LEU A 70 12.02 12.33 1.34
C LEU A 70 10.65 12.91 0.98
N SER A 71 9.63 12.52 1.75
CA SER A 71 8.25 12.92 1.45
C SER A 71 8.07 14.42 1.59
N LYS A 72 8.70 15.03 2.61
CA LYS A 72 8.70 16.48 2.78
C LYS A 72 9.36 17.20 1.59
N LYS A 73 10.58 16.81 1.22
CA LYS A 73 11.30 17.43 0.10
C LYS A 73 10.57 17.26 -1.22
N PHE A 74 10.03 16.07 -1.48
CA PHE A 74 9.21 15.84 -2.65
C PHE A 74 7.95 16.72 -2.64
N ALA A 75 7.29 16.87 -1.48
CA ALA A 75 6.13 17.73 -1.36
C ALA A 75 6.45 19.21 -1.55
N ASP A 76 7.64 19.67 -1.16
CA ASP A 76 8.10 21.03 -1.42
C ASP A 76 8.33 21.24 -2.94
N ASP A 77 9.01 20.30 -3.59
CA ASP A 77 9.32 20.36 -5.03
C ASP A 77 8.07 20.22 -5.92
N TYR A 78 7.08 19.43 -5.47
CA TYR A 78 5.86 19.08 -6.21
C TYR A 78 4.58 19.56 -5.50
N SER A 79 4.64 20.73 -4.86
CA SER A 79 3.56 21.22 -3.97
C SER A 79 2.19 21.35 -4.64
N THR A 80 2.14 21.63 -5.94
CA THR A 80 0.90 21.66 -6.74
C THR A 80 0.32 20.26 -6.88
N LEU A 81 1.13 19.29 -7.29
CA LEU A 81 0.71 17.89 -7.44
C LEU A 81 0.28 17.26 -6.12
N MET A 82 0.92 17.59 -5.01
CA MET A 82 0.53 17.05 -3.70
C MET A 82 -0.90 17.40 -3.29
N LYS A 83 -1.47 18.45 -3.88
CA LYS A 83 -2.85 18.92 -3.63
C LYS A 83 -3.81 18.52 -4.75
N ASP A 84 -3.30 17.88 -5.80
CA ASP A 84 -4.05 17.50 -6.98
C ASP A 84 -4.72 16.12 -6.78
N THR A 85 -6.04 16.12 -6.85
CA THR A 85 -6.85 14.90 -6.71
C THR A 85 -6.62 13.93 -7.87
N GLU A 86 -6.39 14.43 -9.08
CA GLU A 86 -6.15 13.57 -10.25
C GLU A 86 -4.77 12.92 -10.18
N PHE A 87 -3.75 13.62 -9.65
CA PHE A 87 -2.45 12.99 -9.38
C PHE A 87 -2.54 11.86 -8.35
N GLY A 88 -3.33 12.06 -7.29
CA GLY A 88 -3.60 11.00 -6.31
C GLY A 88 -4.25 9.76 -6.95
N LYS A 89 -5.24 9.95 -7.83
CA LYS A 89 -5.87 8.85 -8.59
C LYS A 89 -4.90 8.18 -9.55
N PHE A 90 -4.07 8.97 -10.23
CA PHE A 90 -3.03 8.47 -11.13
C PHE A 90 -2.06 7.54 -10.41
N LEU A 91 -1.62 7.87 -9.19
CA LEU A 91 -0.74 7.01 -8.40
C LEU A 91 -1.34 5.62 -8.16
N PHE A 92 -2.63 5.55 -7.78
CA PHE A 92 -3.32 4.27 -7.58
C PHE A 92 -3.49 3.50 -8.89
N ALA A 93 -3.86 4.19 -9.97
CA ALA A 93 -3.97 3.60 -11.30
C ALA A 93 -2.63 3.02 -11.78
N TYR A 94 -1.53 3.76 -11.61
CA TYR A 94 -0.19 3.33 -11.94
C TYR A 94 0.21 2.10 -11.13
N CYS A 95 -0.06 2.09 -9.82
CA CYS A 95 0.22 0.93 -8.95
C CYS A 95 -0.56 -0.31 -9.39
N THR A 96 -1.83 -0.15 -9.79
CA THR A 96 -2.67 -1.25 -10.30
C THR A 96 -2.11 -1.80 -11.61
N ARG A 97 -1.65 -0.93 -12.52
CA ARG A 97 -0.99 -1.36 -13.75
C ARG A 97 0.30 -2.14 -13.45
N GLU A 98 1.14 -1.63 -12.54
CA GLU A 98 2.37 -2.30 -12.15
C GLU A 98 2.12 -3.64 -11.44
N TYR A 99 1.03 -3.75 -10.68
CA TYR A 99 0.60 -5.01 -10.09
C TYR A 99 0.38 -6.09 -11.17
N PHE A 100 -0.29 -5.75 -12.28
CA PHE A 100 -0.47 -6.68 -13.40
C PHE A 100 0.86 -6.95 -14.15
N ASN A 101 1.66 -5.91 -14.43
CA ASN A 101 2.96 -6.04 -15.11
C ASN A 101 3.99 -6.88 -14.31
N SER A 102 3.83 -6.93 -12.99
CA SER A 102 4.70 -7.69 -12.08
C SER A 102 4.31 -9.16 -11.92
N ASN A 103 3.29 -9.64 -12.64
CA ASN A 103 2.70 -10.98 -12.43
C ASN A 103 2.24 -11.15 -10.96
N THR A 104 1.42 -10.21 -10.48
CA THR A 104 0.81 -10.28 -9.14
C THR A 104 1.86 -10.25 -8.02
N LEU A 105 2.70 -9.20 -8.00
CA LEU A 105 3.72 -8.94 -6.97
C LEU A 105 4.90 -9.94 -6.89
N LYS A 106 5.00 -10.89 -7.83
CA LYS A 106 6.10 -11.88 -7.85
C LYS A 106 7.48 -11.27 -8.08
N LYS A 107 7.56 -10.06 -8.64
CA LYS A 107 8.83 -9.35 -8.86
C LYS A 107 9.14 -8.41 -7.67
N PRO A 108 10.22 -8.65 -6.89
CA PRO A 108 10.49 -7.90 -5.65
C PRO A 108 10.68 -6.40 -5.82
N VAL A 109 11.30 -5.95 -6.91
CA VAL A 109 11.54 -4.53 -7.19
C VAL A 109 10.22 -3.81 -7.46
N GLN A 110 9.38 -4.37 -8.33
CA GLN A 110 8.05 -3.83 -8.64
C GLN A 110 7.16 -3.80 -7.40
N ARG A 111 7.16 -4.88 -6.60
CA ARG A 111 6.45 -4.91 -5.31
C ARG A 111 6.89 -3.77 -4.40
N THR A 112 8.19 -3.52 -4.32
CA THR A 112 8.74 -2.43 -3.51
C THR A 112 8.32 -1.06 -4.03
N ASN A 113 8.37 -0.85 -5.35
CA ASN A 113 7.92 0.39 -5.98
C ASN A 113 6.42 0.64 -5.77
N ILE A 114 5.58 -0.38 -5.95
CA ILE A 114 4.13 -0.32 -5.66
C ILE A 114 3.89 0.12 -4.22
N ARG A 115 4.61 -0.48 -3.25
CA ARG A 115 4.48 -0.10 -1.84
C ARG A 115 4.87 1.36 -1.59
N ILE A 116 5.98 1.82 -2.16
CA ILE A 116 6.45 3.20 -2.02
C ILE A 116 5.43 4.18 -2.61
N LEU A 117 4.90 3.89 -3.79
CA LEU A 117 3.91 4.75 -4.45
C LEU A 117 2.54 4.72 -3.76
N LEU A 118 2.10 3.57 -3.22
CA LEU A 118 0.88 3.50 -2.42
C LEU A 118 0.99 4.38 -1.16
N ALA A 119 2.14 4.36 -0.48
CA ALA A 119 2.38 5.24 0.66
C ALA A 119 2.27 6.73 0.28
N LEU A 120 2.84 7.13 -0.87
CA LEU A 120 2.69 8.48 -1.40
C LEU A 120 1.22 8.81 -1.76
N GLY A 121 0.53 7.89 -2.43
CA GLY A 121 -0.88 8.05 -2.81
C GLY A 121 -1.78 8.24 -1.59
N PHE A 122 -1.56 7.48 -0.51
CA PHE A 122 -2.28 7.68 0.74
C PHE A 122 -1.92 8.99 1.41
N LEU A 123 -0.65 9.38 1.40
CA LEU A 123 -0.23 10.67 1.96
C LEU A 123 -0.92 11.83 1.23
N ILE A 124 -1.03 11.79 -0.10
CA ILE A 124 -1.76 12.79 -0.87
C ILE A 124 -3.25 12.78 -0.51
N ARG A 125 -3.89 11.59 -0.58
CA ARG A 125 -5.34 11.44 -0.37
C ARG A 125 -5.82 11.75 1.04
N TYR A 126 -5.06 11.35 2.06
CA TYR A 126 -5.47 11.41 3.45
C TYR A 126 -4.73 12.48 4.25
N HIS A 127 -3.78 13.21 3.66
CA HIS A 127 -3.11 14.32 4.35
C HIS A 127 -3.16 15.59 3.52
N TYR A 128 -2.53 15.63 2.35
CA TYR A 128 -2.35 16.89 1.64
C TYR A 128 -3.63 17.45 1.02
N ILE A 129 -4.48 16.61 0.39
CA ILE A 129 -5.76 17.06 -0.17
C ILE A 129 -6.70 17.56 0.94
N PRO A 130 -6.98 16.79 2.02
CA PRO A 130 -7.85 17.27 3.09
C PRO A 130 -7.29 18.51 3.80
N LEU A 131 -5.97 18.60 4.00
CA LEU A 131 -5.33 19.78 4.57
C LEU A 131 -5.56 21.02 3.69
N ASN A 132 -5.43 20.88 2.37
CA ASN A 132 -5.70 21.96 1.43
C ASN A 132 -7.17 22.39 1.42
N GLU A 133 -8.09 21.46 1.73
CA GLU A 133 -9.52 21.72 1.94
C GLU A 133 -9.84 22.28 3.34
N GLY A 134 -8.83 22.54 4.18
CA GLY A 134 -9.01 23.08 5.54
C GLY A 134 -9.49 22.05 6.56
N LYS A 135 -9.42 20.75 6.25
CA LYS A 135 -9.86 19.67 7.16
C LYS A 135 -8.77 19.35 8.19
N ASN A 136 -9.20 18.86 9.35
CA ASN A 136 -8.28 18.38 10.38
C ASN A 136 -7.62 17.07 9.94
N VAL A 137 -6.30 17.12 9.70
CA VAL A 137 -5.44 15.96 9.40
C VAL A 137 -4.44 15.67 10.52
N GLY A 138 -4.64 16.29 11.69
CA GLY A 138 -3.83 16.09 12.87
C GLY A 138 -3.96 14.66 13.42
N CYS A 139 -3.09 14.33 14.37
CA CYS A 139 -3.17 13.05 15.06
C CYS A 139 -4.53 12.90 15.75
N GLY A 140 -5.17 11.72 15.61
CA GLY A 140 -6.53 11.45 16.09
C GLY A 140 -7.66 11.79 15.12
N SER A 141 -7.38 12.51 14.03
CA SER A 141 -8.38 12.71 12.97
C SER A 141 -8.66 11.40 12.23
N GLU A 142 -9.87 11.29 11.66
CA GLU A 142 -10.25 10.16 10.79
C GLU A 142 -9.24 9.96 9.65
N TYR A 143 -8.83 11.06 9.01
CA TYR A 143 -7.84 11.06 7.94
C TYR A 143 -6.49 10.48 8.37
N MET A 144 -6.00 10.84 9.56
CA MET A 144 -4.72 10.33 10.06
C MET A 144 -4.82 8.86 10.49
N GLU A 145 -5.96 8.44 11.04
CA GLU A 145 -6.21 7.03 11.37
C GLU A 145 -6.27 6.16 10.11
N ASP A 146 -6.95 6.63 9.07
CA ASP A 146 -7.00 5.96 7.78
C ASP A 146 -5.63 5.90 7.11
N LEU A 147 -4.88 7.01 7.09
CA LEU A 147 -3.50 7.04 6.61
C LEU A 147 -2.62 6.02 7.34
N SER A 148 -2.69 5.98 8.68
CA SER A 148 -1.91 5.02 9.46
C SER A 148 -2.31 3.58 9.15
N LYS A 149 -3.61 3.31 9.08
CA LYS A 149 -4.16 1.99 8.73
C LYS A 149 -3.67 1.49 7.37
N TYR A 150 -3.82 2.30 6.32
CA TYR A 150 -3.42 1.86 4.98
C TYR A 150 -1.91 1.73 4.83
N ASN A 151 -1.12 2.59 5.48
CA ASN A 151 0.32 2.43 5.54
C ASN A 151 0.73 1.12 6.23
N ARG A 152 0.01 0.66 7.25
CA ARG A 152 0.26 -0.66 7.86
C ARG A 152 -0.11 -1.81 6.94
N ASP A 153 -1.24 -1.71 6.23
CA ASP A 153 -1.74 -2.79 5.38
C ASP A 153 -0.77 -3.10 4.23
N ILE A 154 -0.17 -2.09 3.59
CA ILE A 154 0.73 -2.26 2.43
C ILE A 154 2.09 -2.93 2.74
N TYR A 155 2.34 -3.32 3.99
CA TYR A 155 3.52 -4.13 4.32
C TYR A 155 3.37 -5.61 3.97
N THR A 156 2.19 -6.05 3.53
CA THR A 156 1.92 -7.43 3.13
C THR A 156 1.31 -7.47 1.73
N ASP A 157 1.56 -8.54 0.97
CA ASP A 157 0.99 -8.71 -0.37
C ASP A 157 -0.55 -8.68 -0.33
N ARG A 158 -1.14 -9.36 0.66
CA ARG A 158 -2.59 -9.35 0.91
C ARG A 158 -3.12 -7.93 1.16
N GLY A 159 -2.37 -7.11 1.89
CA GLY A 159 -2.76 -5.73 2.16
C GLY A 159 -2.61 -4.82 0.94
N ILE A 160 -1.52 -4.95 0.17
CA ILE A 160 -1.33 -4.26 -1.11
C ILE A 160 -2.53 -4.53 -2.03
N ILE A 161 -2.92 -5.79 -2.21
CA ILE A 161 -4.05 -6.16 -3.08
C ILE A 161 -5.37 -5.54 -2.59
N ASN A 162 -5.62 -5.57 -1.28
CA ASN A 162 -6.84 -4.98 -0.70
C ASN A 162 -6.88 -3.44 -0.84
N CYS A 163 -5.73 -2.79 -0.72
CA CYS A 163 -5.57 -1.36 -0.97
C CYS A 163 -5.84 -1.04 -2.45
N LEU A 164 -5.18 -1.72 -3.38
CA LEU A 164 -5.41 -1.52 -4.82
C LEU A 164 -6.87 -1.77 -5.22
N ALA A 165 -7.50 -2.82 -4.69
CA ALA A 165 -8.89 -3.14 -4.97
C ALA A 165 -9.90 -2.14 -4.38
N ARG A 166 -9.50 -1.34 -3.39
CA ARG A 166 -10.30 -0.25 -2.82
C ARG A 166 -10.17 1.01 -3.65
N GLU A 167 -8.93 1.33 -4.05
CA GLU A 167 -8.59 2.57 -4.73
C GLU A 167 -8.79 2.52 -6.25
N THR A 168 -8.99 1.33 -6.81
CA THR A 168 -9.28 1.14 -8.24
C THR A 168 -10.80 1.12 -8.47
N PRO A 169 -11.40 2.17 -9.08
CA PRO A 169 -12.85 2.25 -9.30
C PRO A 169 -13.38 1.26 -10.35
N CYS A 170 -12.51 0.68 -11.18
CA CYS A 170 -12.88 -0.29 -12.20
C CYS A 170 -12.93 -1.74 -11.68
N LYS A 171 -13.39 -2.67 -12.53
CA LYS A 171 -13.57 -4.08 -12.17
C LYS A 171 -12.28 -4.92 -12.24
N CYS A 172 -11.15 -4.36 -12.68
CA CYS A 172 -9.90 -5.10 -12.91
C CYS A 172 -9.36 -5.80 -11.65
N MET A 173 -9.53 -5.19 -10.47
CA MET A 173 -9.03 -5.77 -9.21
C MET A 173 -9.96 -6.84 -8.60
N LYS A 174 -11.03 -7.27 -9.29
CA LYS A 174 -11.97 -8.27 -8.76
C LYS A 174 -11.31 -9.59 -8.42
N ASP A 175 -10.48 -10.11 -9.31
CA ASP A 175 -9.86 -11.43 -9.11
C ASP A 175 -8.71 -11.36 -8.10
N GLY A 176 -7.90 -10.29 -8.13
CA GLY A 176 -6.96 -9.99 -7.06
C GLY A 176 -7.66 -9.94 -5.69
N LYS A 177 -8.82 -9.28 -5.60
CA LYS A 177 -9.60 -9.25 -4.35
C LYS A 177 -10.12 -10.62 -3.92
N LYS A 178 -10.43 -11.53 -4.86
CA LYS A 178 -10.80 -12.92 -4.53
C LYS A 178 -9.59 -13.69 -4.02
N GLU A 179 -8.44 -13.56 -4.69
CA GLU A 179 -7.18 -14.16 -4.27
C GLU A 179 -6.78 -13.68 -2.86
N ALA A 180 -6.85 -12.38 -2.58
CA ALA A 180 -6.54 -11.85 -1.25
C ALA A 180 -7.44 -12.39 -0.12
N LYS A 181 -8.64 -12.91 -0.45
CA LYS A 181 -9.51 -13.57 0.53
C LYS A 181 -9.04 -14.98 0.86
N THR A 182 -8.36 -15.66 -0.07
CA THR A 182 -7.83 -17.02 0.14
C THR A 182 -6.42 -17.00 0.74
N MET A 183 -5.73 -15.86 0.69
CA MET A 183 -4.42 -15.69 1.33
C MET A 183 -4.50 -15.72 2.86
N ASP A 184 -3.46 -16.27 3.47
CA ASP A 184 -3.28 -16.24 4.92
C ASP A 184 -3.30 -14.80 5.45
N LYS A 185 -3.84 -14.64 6.66
CA LYS A 185 -3.81 -13.35 7.36
C LYS A 185 -2.42 -13.18 7.98
N ILE A 186 -1.51 -12.63 7.21
CA ILE A 186 -0.14 -12.30 7.64
C ILE A 186 -0.09 -10.84 8.09
N GLY A 187 0.81 -10.51 9.01
CA GLY A 187 1.12 -9.15 9.40
C GLY A 187 2.63 -8.90 9.48
N TYR A 188 3.01 -7.65 9.66
CA TYR A 188 4.40 -7.21 9.63
C TYR A 188 4.90 -6.84 11.03
N CYS A 189 6.07 -7.36 11.41
CA CYS A 189 6.74 -6.98 12.64
C CYS A 189 7.63 -5.75 12.39
N PHE A 190 7.36 -4.65 13.09
CA PHE A 190 8.15 -3.42 12.93
C PHE A 190 9.54 -3.48 13.56
N GLY A 191 9.81 -4.45 14.44
CA GLY A 191 11.13 -4.65 15.05
C GLY A 191 12.12 -5.40 14.16
N CYS A 192 11.76 -6.60 13.71
CA CYS A 192 12.63 -7.41 12.84
C CYS A 192 12.36 -7.24 11.34
N LYS A 193 11.34 -6.48 10.95
CA LYS A 193 10.99 -6.19 9.55
C LYS A 193 10.60 -7.44 8.73
N GLN A 194 10.08 -8.47 9.40
CA GLN A 194 9.62 -9.74 8.81
C GLN A 194 8.11 -9.91 8.97
N GLU A 195 7.56 -10.83 8.16
CA GLU A 195 6.14 -11.19 8.16
C GLU A 195 5.85 -12.40 9.07
N PHE A 196 4.71 -12.37 9.76
CA PHE A 196 4.27 -13.43 10.69
C PHE A 196 2.75 -13.63 10.58
N PRO A 197 2.22 -14.82 10.91
CA PRO A 197 0.78 -14.99 11.09
C PRO A 197 0.22 -13.90 12.00
N LYS A 198 -0.90 -13.28 11.61
CA LYS A 198 -1.44 -12.11 12.31
C LYS A 198 -1.76 -12.39 13.78
N ASP A 199 -2.14 -13.63 14.10
CA ASP A 199 -2.47 -14.07 15.46
C ASP A 199 -1.22 -14.26 16.34
N ASN A 200 -0.03 -14.34 15.73
CA ASN A 200 1.25 -14.42 16.43
C ASN A 200 1.88 -13.04 16.70
N LEU A 201 1.22 -11.95 16.29
CA LEU A 201 1.72 -10.59 16.47
C LEU A 201 1.11 -9.94 17.71
N LEU A 202 1.99 -9.47 18.58
CA LEU A 202 1.68 -8.59 19.69
C LEU A 202 1.42 -7.18 19.15
N VAL A 203 0.34 -6.56 19.62
CA VAL A 203 0.03 -5.15 19.35
C VAL A 203 0.61 -4.30 20.48
N CYS A 204 1.14 -3.12 20.16
CA CYS A 204 1.56 -2.17 21.19
C CYS A 204 0.37 -1.78 22.08
N SER A 205 0.41 -2.13 23.36
CA SER A 205 -0.67 -1.82 24.32
C SER A 205 -0.89 -0.33 24.56
N GLY A 206 0.10 0.51 24.27
CA GLY A 206 -0.03 1.97 24.42
C GLY A 206 -0.85 2.60 23.30
N CYS A 207 -0.50 2.33 22.03
CA CYS A 207 -1.12 3.02 20.88
C CYS A 207 -2.09 2.16 20.08
N ASN A 208 -2.11 0.84 20.32
CA ASN A 208 -2.87 -0.16 19.57
C ASN A 208 -2.64 -0.17 18.05
N ASP A 209 -1.50 0.37 17.60
CA ASP A 209 -1.24 0.67 16.19
C ASP A 209 -0.15 -0.24 15.59
N VAL A 210 1.04 -0.26 16.22
CA VAL A 210 2.22 -0.98 15.73
C VAL A 210 2.26 -2.40 16.26
N LYS A 211 2.75 -3.34 15.45
CA LYS A 211 2.82 -4.78 15.75
C LYS A 211 4.24 -5.32 15.82
N TYR A 212 4.43 -6.30 16.70
CA TYR A 212 5.70 -6.97 16.97
C TYR A 212 5.49 -8.47 17.13
N HIS A 213 6.42 -9.30 16.68
CA HIS A 213 6.33 -10.74 16.96
C HIS A 213 6.78 -11.08 18.39
N SER A 214 7.51 -10.18 19.05
CA SER A 214 8.09 -10.39 20.38
C SER A 214 8.29 -9.06 21.10
N ARG A 215 8.42 -9.13 22.43
CA ARG A 215 8.78 -7.97 23.27
C ARG A 215 10.15 -7.40 22.91
N ASP A 216 11.11 -8.24 22.55
CA ASP A 216 12.44 -7.79 22.13
C ASP A 216 12.38 -6.96 20.86
N CYS A 217 11.54 -7.35 19.91
CA CYS A 217 11.29 -6.54 18.72
C CYS A 217 10.60 -5.20 19.03
N GLN A 218 9.71 -5.17 20.03
CA GLN A 218 9.13 -3.91 20.50
C GLN A 218 10.21 -2.99 21.09
N LEU A 219 11.07 -3.52 21.98
CA LEU A 219 12.14 -2.75 22.60
C LEU A 219 13.16 -2.24 21.57
N LYS A 220 13.53 -3.08 20.61
CA LYS A 220 14.43 -2.72 19.51
C LYS A 220 13.92 -1.54 18.67
N TYR A 221 12.61 -1.47 18.43
CA TYR A 221 11.99 -0.40 17.65
C TYR A 221 11.48 0.77 18.53
N TRP A 222 11.68 0.71 19.84
CA TRP A 222 11.06 1.66 20.75
C TRP A 222 11.55 3.10 20.54
N SER A 223 12.83 3.31 20.20
CA SER A 223 13.38 4.66 19.93
C SER A 223 12.57 5.40 18.86
N ASP A 224 12.23 4.70 17.78
CA ASP A 224 11.53 5.27 16.63
C ASP A 224 10.03 5.40 16.90
N HIS A 225 9.47 4.43 17.65
CA HIS A 225 8.05 4.37 17.94
C HIS A 225 7.59 5.30 19.08
N LYS A 226 8.45 5.56 20.07
CA LYS A 226 8.08 6.18 21.36
C LYS A 226 7.32 7.50 21.21
N ILE A 227 7.73 8.37 20.30
CA ILE A 227 7.10 9.68 20.10
C ILE A 227 5.68 9.50 19.57
N GLN A 228 5.51 8.72 18.50
CA GLN A 228 4.20 8.42 17.91
C GLN A 228 3.28 7.70 18.91
N CYS A 229 3.84 6.77 19.69
CA CYS A 229 3.10 6.04 20.72
C CYS A 229 2.51 6.96 21.78
N ARG A 230 3.31 7.92 22.27
CA ARG A 230 2.89 8.88 23.31
C ARG A 230 1.83 9.85 22.79
N LEU A 231 2.00 10.36 21.56
CA LEU A 231 1.01 11.23 20.94
C LEU A 231 -0.34 10.54 20.82
N LYS A 232 -0.37 9.29 20.33
CA LYS A 232 -1.61 8.51 20.22
C LYS A 232 -2.27 8.24 21.58
N GLN A 233 -1.49 7.89 22.61
CA GLN A 233 -2.00 7.72 23.98
C GLN A 233 -2.68 8.98 24.54
N GLN A 234 -2.06 10.15 24.35
CA GLN A 234 -2.62 11.42 24.84
C GLN A 234 -3.95 11.76 24.15
N ILE A 235 -4.09 11.41 22.88
CA ILE A 235 -5.30 11.64 22.10
C ILE A 235 -6.41 10.70 22.52
N THR A 236 -6.13 9.39 22.63
CA THR A 236 -7.12 8.42 23.10
C THR A 236 -7.66 8.84 24.46
N LYS A 237 -6.77 9.18 25.41
CA LYS A 237 -7.18 9.67 26.73
C LYS A 237 -8.08 10.90 26.65
N ARG A 238 -7.74 11.88 25.81
CA ARG A 238 -8.55 13.09 25.65
C ARG A 238 -9.93 12.79 25.05
N ASN A 239 -10.02 11.87 24.10
CA ASN A 239 -11.29 11.48 23.51
C ASN A 239 -12.17 10.77 24.54
N ASP A 240 -11.60 9.85 25.32
CA ASP A 240 -12.32 9.15 26.39
C ASP A 240 -12.86 10.14 27.45
N GLU A 241 -12.12 11.23 27.75
CA GLU A 241 -12.56 12.29 28.67
C GLU A 241 -13.68 13.18 28.11
N ILE A 242 -13.80 13.30 26.78
CA ILE A 242 -14.88 14.07 26.12
C ILE A 242 -16.18 13.24 26.06
N GLU A 243 -16.06 11.91 25.98
CA GLU A 243 -17.19 10.99 25.85
C GLU A 243 -17.79 10.55 27.20
N ALA A 244 -17.11 10.81 28.32
CA ALA A 244 -17.53 10.48 29.68
C ALA A 244 -18.42 11.58 30.31
#